data_AF-A0A9D0VG76-F1
#
_entry.id   AF-A0A9D0VG76-F1
#
_cell.length_a   1.000
_cell.length_b   1.000
_cell.length_c   1.000
_cell.angle_alpha   90.00
_cell.angle_beta   90.00
_cell.angle_gamma   90.00
#
_symmetry.space_group_name_H-M   'P 1'
#
loop_
_entity.id
_entity.type
_entity.pdbx_description
1 polymer ?
#
loop_
_entity_poly.entity_id
_entity_poly.type
_entity_poly.pdbx_seq_one_letter_code
_entity_poly.pdbx_strand_id
1 'polypeptide(L)' 'MMLVEVSGDAKVVLVHGEQRYLLPAEVPRGRYAIEATFPDQQAFEAGRITVMGGAPLTVVCLERLGLCSIM' A
#
# COMPACT_ATOMS: atom_id res chain seq x y z
N MET A 1 6.76 9.94 -10.83
CA MET A 1 6.08 8.68 -10.46
C MET A 1 7.07 7.83 -9.70
N MET A 2 6.62 6.81 -8.98
CA MET A 2 7.47 5.97 -8.16
C MET A 2 6.88 4.57 -8.12
N LEU A 3 7.71 3.55 -8.38
CA LEU A 3 7.31 2.16 -8.25
C LEU A 3 7.08 1.84 -6.76
N VAL A 4 5.90 1.31 -6.45
CA VAL A 4 5.59 0.80 -5.12
C VAL A 4 5.28 -0.68 -5.24
N GLU A 5 6.03 -1.48 -4.50
CA GLU A 5 5.91 -2.93 -4.43
C GLU A 5 5.25 -3.36 -3.12
N VAL A 6 4.85 -4.62 -3.05
CA VAL A 6 4.28 -5.22 -1.83
C VAL A 6 5.11 -6.43 -1.43
N SER A 7 5.36 -6.54 -0.13
CA SER A 7 5.93 -7.72 0.50
C SER A 7 4.99 -8.21 1.60
N GLY A 8 4.70 -9.51 1.60
CA GLY A 8 3.76 -10.16 2.52
C GLY A 8 2.51 -10.69 1.83
N ASP A 9 1.53 -11.13 2.62
CA ASP A 9 0.40 -11.94 2.15
C ASP A 9 -0.86 -11.12 1.80
N ALA A 10 -0.79 -9.79 1.87
CA ALA A 10 -1.92 -8.91 1.59
C ALA A 10 -1.99 -8.51 0.12
N LYS A 11 -3.21 -8.45 -0.42
CA LYS A 11 -3.49 -7.62 -1.60
C LYS A 11 -3.61 -6.18 -1.16
N VAL A 12 -2.88 -5.28 -1.80
CA VAL A 12 -2.81 -3.87 -1.39
C VAL A 12 -3.31 -2.95 -2.49
N VAL A 13 -4.15 -1.99 -2.10
CA VAL A 13 -4.59 -0.87 -2.92
C VAL A 13 -4.17 0.43 -2.23
N LEU A 14 -3.45 1.29 -2.95
CA LEU A 14 -3.20 2.66 -2.50
C LEU A 14 -4.36 3.55 -2.94
N VAL A 15 -4.91 4.32 -2.02
CA VAL A 15 -6.05 5.22 -2.27
C VAL A 15 -5.63 6.68 -2.05
N HIS A 16 -5.87 7.52 -3.05
CA HIS A 16 -5.64 8.96 -3.02
C HIS A 16 -6.85 9.71 -3.61
N GLY A 17 -7.74 10.18 -2.74
CA GLY A 17 -9.04 10.70 -3.16
C GLY A 17 -9.84 9.58 -3.85
N GLU A 18 -10.27 9.82 -5.08
CA GLU A 18 -10.98 8.82 -5.91
C GLU A 18 -10.04 7.88 -6.66
N GLN A 19 -8.74 8.16 -6.69
CA GLN A 19 -7.76 7.34 -7.40
C GLN A 19 -7.38 6.13 -6.56
N ARG A 20 -7.36 4.96 -7.21
CA ARG A 20 -7.02 3.67 -6.59
C ARG A 20 -5.95 2.97 -7.43
N TYR A 21 -4.89 2.50 -6.78
CA TYR A 21 -3.75 1.84 -7.43
C TYR A 21 -3.54 0.46 -6.82
N LEU A 22 -3.77 -0.58 -7.62
CA LEU A 22 -3.48 -1.97 -7.23
C LEU A 22 -1.97 -2.20 -7.32
N LEU A 23 -1.34 -2.61 -6.22
CA LEU A 23 0.10 -2.84 -6.19
C LEU A 23 0.47 -4.26 -6.66
N PRO A 24 1.68 -4.45 -7.26
CA PRO A 24 2.70 -3.43 -7.52
C PRO A 24 2.32 -2.46 -8.64
N ALA A 25 2.60 -1.16 -8.48
CA ALA A 25 2.30 -0.14 -9.49
C ALA A 25 3.19 1.10 -9.37
N GLU A 26 3.31 1.86 -10.46
CA GLU A 26 3.85 3.21 -10.43
C GLU A 26 2.78 4.21 -9.99
N VAL A 27 3.05 4.93 -8.91
CA VAL A 27 2.13 5.93 -8.36
C VAL A 27 2.75 7.33 -8.35
N PRO A 28 1.97 8.40 -8.53
CA PRO A 28 2.46 9.76 -8.40
C PRO A 28 2.85 10.09 -6.95
N ARG A 29 3.53 11.23 -6.76
CA ARG A 29 3.82 11.75 -5.43
C ARG A 29 2.53 12.17 -4.74
N GLY A 30 2.40 11.86 -3.46
CA GLY A 30 1.19 12.15 -2.71
C GLY A 30 1.09 11.35 -1.42
N ARG A 31 0.04 11.62 -0.65
CA ARG A 31 -0.30 10.87 0.56
C ARG A 31 -1.39 9.87 0.23
N TYR A 32 -1.17 8.61 0.58
CA TYR A 32 -2.07 7.49 0.26
C TYR A 32 -2.54 6.81 1.53
N ALA A 33 -3.79 6.38 1.54
CA ALA A 33 -4.24 5.34 2.45
C ALA A 33 -3.87 3.97 1.87
N ILE A 34 -3.49 3.04 2.74
CA ILE A 34 -3.26 1.65 2.39
C ILE A 34 -4.54 0.89 2.71
N GLU A 35 -5.25 0.44 1.69
CA GLU A 35 -6.28 -0.58 1.87
C GLU A 35 -5.64 -1.96 1.66
N ALA A 36 -5.71 -2.82 2.67
CA ALA A 36 -5.17 -4.17 2.61
C ALA A 36 -6.31 -5.20 2.70
N THR A 37 -6.18 -6.28 1.95
CA THR A 37 -7.03 -7.47 2.07
C THR A 37 -6.13 -8.67 2.36
N PHE A 38 -6.21 -9.19 3.58
CA PHE A 38 -5.53 -10.42 4.00
C PHE A 38 -6.40 -11.65 3.66
N PRO A 39 -5.83 -12.86 3.62
CA PRO A 39 -6.61 -14.09 3.46
C PRO A 39 -7.78 -14.15 4.44
N ASP A 40 -8.97 -14.50 3.94
CA ASP A 40 -10.21 -14.63 4.72
C ASP A 40 -10.69 -13.36 5.45
N GLN A 41 -10.13 -12.19 5.12
CA GLN A 41 -10.54 -10.91 5.70
C GLN A 41 -11.12 -9.98 4.63
N GLN A 42 -12.01 -9.07 5.07
CA GLN A 42 -12.48 -7.98 4.21
C GLN A 42 -11.39 -6.91 4.07
N ALA A 43 -11.46 -6.12 3.01
CA ALA A 43 -10.55 -4.99 2.83
C ALA A 43 -10.73 -3.96 3.96
N PHE A 44 -9.64 -3.45 4.51
CA PHE A 44 -9.65 -2.40 5.52
C PHE A 44 -8.46 -1.45 5.39
N GLU A 45 -8.56 -0.25 5.98
CA GLU A 45 -7.44 0.70 6.03
C GLU A 45 -6.37 0.20 7.01
N ALA A 46 -5.24 -0.29 6.48
CA ALA A 46 -4.14 -0.88 7.23
C ALA A 46 -2.98 0.09 7.51
N GLY A 47 -3.08 1.33 7.03
CA GLY A 47 -2.08 2.36 7.26
C GLY A 47 -2.15 3.53 6.28
N ARG A 48 -1.17 4.44 6.36
CA ARG A 48 -1.01 5.57 5.43
C ARG A 48 0.46 5.77 5.09
N ILE A 49 0.74 6.16 3.85
CA ILE A 49 2.11 6.40 3.37
C ILE A 49 2.18 7.74 2.64
N THR A 50 3.39 8.29 2.57
CA THR A 50 3.69 9.46 1.75
C THR A 50 4.71 9.06 0.69
N VAL A 51 4.29 9.11 -0.57
CA VAL A 51 5.14 8.89 -1.73
C VAL A 51 5.77 10.23 -2.10
N MET A 52 7.06 10.38 -1.84
CA MET A 52 7.80 11.62 -2.15
C MET A 52 8.41 11.61 -3.56
N GLY A 53 8.51 10.44 -4.19
CA GLY A 53 9.23 10.24 -5.46
C GLY A 53 10.70 9.90 -5.23
N GLY A 54 11.35 9.30 -6.23
CA GLY A 54 12.74 8.86 -6.15
C GLY A 54 12.87 7.35 -6.24
N ALA A 55 13.48 6.73 -5.23
CA ALA A 55 13.71 5.30 -5.17
C ALA A 55 12.40 4.49 -5.04
N PRO A 56 12.36 3.24 -5.51
CA PRO A 56 11.23 2.34 -5.26
C PRO A 56 10.94 2.22 -3.76
N LEU A 57 9.66 2.09 -3.39
CA LEU A 57 9.23 1.78 -2.02
C LEU A 57 8.62 0.39 -1.95
N THR A 58 8.78 -0.27 -0.81
CA THR A 58 8.15 -1.55 -0.55
C THR A 58 7.17 -1.41 0.63
N VAL A 59 5.90 -1.69 0.38
CA VAL A 59 4.88 -1.81 1.43
C VAL A 59 4.95 -3.21 2.01
N VAL A 60 5.27 -3.31 3.29
CA VAL A 60 5.34 -4.58 4.01
C VAL A 60 4.09 -4.73 4.86
N CYS A 61 3.34 -5.80 4.60
CA CYS A 61 2.10 -6.12 5.29
C CYS A 61 2.29 -7.34 6.19
N LEU A 62 1.94 -7.19 7.47
CA LEU A 62 2.08 -8.23 8.49
C LEU A 62 0.70 -8.68 8.96
N GLU A 63 0.23 -9.82 8.47
CA GLU A 63 -1.11 -10.35 8.75
C GLU A 63 -1.40 -10.47 10.24
N ARG A 64 -0.45 -11.01 11.02
CA ARG A 64 -0.60 -11.19 12.48
C ARG A 64 -0.86 -9.90 13.24
N LEU A 65 -0.48 -8.77 12.65
CA LEU A 65 -0.64 -7.44 13.24
C LEU A 65 -1.74 -6.63 12.56
N GLY A 66 -2.30 -7.12 11.45
CA GLY A 66 -3.31 -6.41 10.66
C GLY A 66 -2.86 -5.02 10.20
N LEU A 67 -1.58 -4.83 9.89
CA LEU A 67 -1.03 -3.53 9.52
C LEU A 67 -0.05 -3.62 8.36
N CYS A 68 0.03 -2.52 7.60
CA CYS A 68 0.97 -2.36 6.51
C CYS A 68 1.80 -1.08 6.73
N SER A 69 3.11 -1.17 6.50
CA SER A 69 4.04 -0.05 6.67
C SER A 69 5.07 -0.02 5.54
N ILE A 70 5.74 1.11 5.36
CA ILE A 70 6.86 1.23 4.42
C ILE A 70 8.17 0.87 5.12
N MET A 71 9.02 0.14 4.43
CA MET A 71 10.45 0.00 4.76
C MET A 71 11.30 0.78 3.76
#